data_AF-A0AAU7MVZ2-F1
#
_entry.id   AF-A0AAU7MVZ2-F1
#
_cell.length_a   1.000
_cell.length_b   1.000
_cell.length_c   1.000
_cell.angle_alpha   90.00
_cell.angle_beta   90.00
_cell.angle_gamma   90.00
#
_symmetry.space_group_name_H-M   'P 1'
#
loop_
_entity.id
_entity.type
_entity.pdbx_description
1 polymer ?
#
loop_
_entity_poly.entity_id
_entity_poly.type
_entity_poly.pdbx_seq_one_letter_code
_entity_poly.pdbx_strand_id
1 'polypeptide(L)'
;MKKTFIILSVMIAFYSCKEEANIDTKYVIAKFQETADTIYTLEYRMQKIDTFAKGGTVWNNTGVALIEKDNNDKIFGFSFYGKRNDYDKEYIYDAGNGFEISITDKTYEMEPAHFGFIGSPGGQMVHQNIFKLDSVYKNVTLSETENSYLLSFEFENDTVYNVSDRIMVYELNKTDFFPIKIKQTAYALGNKTVSISKFSEVKFNNNVNTTIKDLKKGFQDYDIIQPEQRKPNMLLTKKIPLLELPDLFDNNNIVKVNNNKLTLIDFWEVWCGPCIASFPNVENLKNKFSTKLSVIGIVSEDFENAIKLIEKKGTTFQNLVGNNDLKKEFGVNSWPRYFLIDNNGIVQKEYFGFSEQIEKDIKVYINK
;
A
#
# COMPACT_ATOMS: atom_id res chain seq x y z
N MET A 1 -18.81 -90.20 -18.60
CA MET A 1 -18.32 -89.34 -17.50
C MET A 1 -18.14 -87.91 -18.00
N LYS A 2 -19.10 -87.01 -17.73
CA LYS A 2 -18.96 -85.56 -17.99
C LYS A 2 -18.65 -84.89 -16.65
N LYS A 3 -17.50 -84.21 -16.55
CA LYS A 3 -17.11 -83.42 -15.37
C LYS A 3 -17.64 -82.00 -15.55
N THR A 4 -18.54 -81.58 -14.66
CA THR A 4 -19.03 -80.21 -14.56
C THR A 4 -18.09 -79.44 -13.61
N PHE A 5 -17.38 -78.45 -14.12
CA PHE A 5 -16.61 -77.50 -13.31
C PHE A 5 -17.54 -76.35 -12.89
N ILE A 6 -17.71 -76.17 -11.59
CA ILE A 6 -18.39 -75.01 -11.00
C ILE A 6 -17.32 -73.97 -10.70
N ILE A 7 -17.35 -72.83 -11.40
CA ILE A 7 -16.50 -71.67 -11.12
C ILE A 7 -17.23 -70.81 -10.09
N LEU A 8 -16.66 -70.72 -8.89
CA LEU A 8 -17.15 -69.88 -7.80
C LEU A 8 -16.58 -68.46 -7.99
N SER A 9 -17.40 -67.51 -8.42
CA SER A 9 -17.02 -66.11 -8.55
C SER A 9 -17.05 -65.42 -7.18
N VAL A 10 -15.88 -65.10 -6.62
CA VAL A 10 -15.76 -64.27 -5.42
C VAL A 10 -15.87 -62.80 -5.84
N MET A 11 -17.02 -62.17 -5.60
CA MET A 11 -17.16 -60.72 -5.65
C MET A 11 -16.50 -60.12 -4.41
N ILE A 12 -15.31 -59.55 -4.57
CA ILE A 12 -14.67 -58.72 -3.56
C ILE A 12 -15.26 -57.31 -3.70
N ALA A 13 -16.18 -56.96 -2.80
CA ALA A 13 -16.67 -55.60 -2.66
C ALA A 13 -15.58 -54.75 -1.98
N PHE A 14 -14.86 -53.95 -2.77
CA PHE A 14 -14.00 -52.89 -2.25
C PHE A 14 -14.88 -51.78 -1.66
N TYR A 15 -15.20 -51.89 -0.36
CA TYR A 15 -15.69 -50.76 0.42
C TYR A 15 -14.52 -49.77 0.60
N SER A 16 -14.39 -48.82 -0.32
CA SER A 16 -13.59 -47.62 -0.11
C SER A 16 -14.27 -46.80 0.98
N CYS A 17 -13.83 -46.97 2.22
CA CYS A 17 -14.14 -46.06 3.32
C CYS A 17 -13.47 -44.72 3.00
N LYS A 18 -14.22 -43.79 2.39
CA LYS A 18 -13.78 -42.42 2.18
C LYS A 18 -13.98 -41.73 3.52
N GLU A 19 -12.94 -41.64 4.33
CA GLU A 19 -12.93 -40.79 5.53
C GLU A 19 -13.38 -39.39 5.08
N GLU A 20 -14.52 -38.92 5.60
CA GLU A 20 -14.95 -37.54 5.38
C GLU A 20 -13.90 -36.65 6.01
N ALA A 21 -13.18 -35.88 5.18
CA ALA A 21 -12.16 -34.98 5.65
C ALA A 21 -12.77 -34.00 6.67
N ASN A 22 -12.21 -33.96 7.88
CA ASN A 22 -12.61 -32.96 8.87
C ASN A 22 -12.23 -31.56 8.34
N ILE A 23 -13.24 -30.75 8.03
CA ILE A 23 -13.07 -29.44 7.43
C ILE A 23 -12.76 -28.44 8.53
N ASP A 24 -11.48 -28.31 8.85
CA ASP A 24 -10.95 -27.34 9.82
C ASP A 24 -10.14 -26.22 9.14
N THR A 25 -9.62 -25.29 9.94
CA THR A 25 -8.80 -24.17 9.43
C THR A 25 -7.57 -24.67 8.66
N LYS A 26 -6.94 -25.76 9.10
CA LYS A 26 -5.74 -26.31 8.45
C LYS A 26 -6.09 -26.88 7.09
N TYR A 27 -7.20 -27.61 6.99
CA TYR A 27 -7.70 -28.14 5.73
C TYR A 27 -7.95 -27.02 4.72
N VAL A 28 -8.71 -25.98 5.11
CA VAL A 28 -9.06 -24.87 4.21
C VAL A 28 -7.82 -24.06 3.79
N ILE A 29 -6.89 -23.81 4.72
CA ILE A 29 -5.59 -23.15 4.42
C ILE A 29 -4.78 -23.99 3.43
N ALA A 30 -4.67 -25.30 3.65
CA ALA A 30 -3.92 -26.19 2.77
C ALA A 30 -4.53 -26.22 1.36
N LYS A 31 -5.87 -26.30 1.26
CA LYS A 31 -6.56 -26.27 -0.03
C LYS A 31 -6.43 -24.95 -0.77
N PHE A 32 -6.51 -23.82 -0.04
CA PHE A 32 -6.18 -22.52 -0.62
C PHE A 32 -4.77 -22.52 -1.22
N GLN A 33 -3.77 -23.00 -0.48
CA GLN A 33 -2.38 -22.98 -0.93
C GLN A 33 -2.16 -23.93 -2.11
N GLU A 34 -2.73 -25.14 -2.07
CA GLU A 34 -2.72 -26.09 -3.20
C GLU A 34 -3.27 -25.43 -4.47
N THR A 35 -4.42 -24.76 -4.39
CA THR A 35 -4.98 -24.01 -5.52
C THR A 35 -4.04 -22.91 -5.96
N ALA A 36 -3.58 -22.05 -5.05
CA ALA A 36 -2.73 -20.91 -5.35
C ALA A 36 -1.40 -21.33 -6.02
N ASP A 37 -0.86 -22.50 -5.68
CA ASP A 37 0.38 -23.03 -6.25
C ASP A 37 0.22 -23.53 -7.69
N THR A 38 -1.00 -23.90 -8.10
CA THR A 38 -1.31 -24.32 -9.47
C THR A 38 -1.63 -23.17 -10.42
N ILE A 39 -1.81 -21.95 -9.90
CA ILE A 39 -2.14 -20.77 -10.71
C ILE A 39 -0.84 -20.04 -11.06
N TYR A 40 -0.51 -20.00 -12.35
CA TYR A 40 0.65 -19.27 -12.89
C TYR A 40 0.23 -17.98 -13.61
N THR A 41 -0.94 -17.99 -14.26
CA THR A 41 -1.56 -16.80 -14.83
C THR A 41 -2.99 -16.67 -14.35
N LEU A 42 -3.40 -15.44 -14.07
CA LEU A 42 -4.68 -15.13 -13.44
C LEU A 42 -5.25 -13.85 -14.06
N GLU A 43 -6.47 -13.90 -14.57
CA GLU A 43 -7.22 -12.72 -14.98
C GLU A 43 -8.52 -12.65 -14.18
N TYR A 44 -8.91 -11.46 -13.72
CA TYR A 44 -10.19 -11.26 -13.06
C TYR A 44 -10.68 -9.82 -13.21
N ARG A 45 -11.99 -9.64 -13.03
CA ARG A 45 -12.57 -8.35 -12.66
C ARG A 45 -12.58 -8.17 -11.16
N MET A 46 -12.39 -6.93 -10.72
CA MET A 46 -12.44 -6.58 -9.31
C MET A 46 -13.36 -5.40 -9.04
N GLN A 47 -14.10 -5.47 -7.93
CA GLN A 47 -14.69 -4.32 -7.26
C GLN A 47 -13.94 -4.10 -5.94
N LYS A 48 -13.32 -2.93 -5.79
CA LYS A 48 -12.63 -2.51 -4.57
C LYS A 48 -13.41 -1.41 -3.87
N ILE A 49 -13.80 -1.66 -2.62
CA ILE A 49 -14.55 -0.73 -1.78
C ILE A 49 -13.71 -0.38 -0.56
N ASP A 50 -13.27 0.87 -0.47
CA ASP A 50 -12.49 1.38 0.65
C ASP A 50 -13.30 2.46 1.39
N THR A 51 -13.48 2.29 2.70
CA THR A 51 -14.12 3.27 3.58
C THR A 51 -13.07 3.90 4.48
N PHE A 52 -12.96 5.22 4.39
CA PHE A 52 -11.97 6.01 5.12
C PHE A 52 -12.59 6.70 6.35
N ALA A 53 -11.74 6.93 7.34
CA ALA A 53 -12.06 7.51 8.64
C ALA A 53 -12.79 8.87 8.58
N LYS A 54 -12.46 9.73 7.61
CA LYS A 54 -12.92 11.12 7.56
C LYS A 54 -14.06 11.30 6.56
N GLY A 55 -15.21 11.77 7.04
CA GLY A 55 -16.36 12.20 6.23
C GLY A 55 -17.22 11.09 5.61
N GLY A 56 -16.99 9.82 5.97
CA GLY A 56 -17.71 8.69 5.36
C GLY A 56 -17.35 8.48 3.89
N THR A 57 -16.18 8.97 3.46
CA THR A 57 -15.71 8.81 2.08
C THR A 57 -15.58 7.32 1.76
N VAL A 58 -16.33 6.89 0.75
CA VAL A 58 -16.26 5.55 0.19
C VAL A 58 -15.72 5.65 -1.21
N TRP A 59 -14.59 5.00 -1.45
CA TRP A 59 -14.13 4.72 -2.81
C TRP A 59 -14.71 3.38 -3.23
N ASN A 60 -15.26 3.31 -4.44
CA ASN A 60 -15.87 2.12 -4.99
C ASN A 60 -15.42 1.99 -6.45
N ASN A 61 -14.24 1.41 -6.62
CA ASN A 61 -13.56 1.33 -7.89
C ASN A 61 -13.80 -0.04 -8.51
N THR A 62 -13.95 -0.09 -9.82
CA THR A 62 -14.10 -1.34 -10.57
C THR A 62 -13.08 -1.39 -11.70
N GLY A 63 -12.70 -2.59 -12.10
CA GLY A 63 -11.68 -2.75 -13.14
C GLY A 63 -11.34 -4.19 -13.41
N VAL A 64 -10.18 -4.38 -14.04
CA VAL A 64 -9.62 -5.68 -14.43
C VAL A 64 -8.18 -5.75 -13.98
N ALA A 65 -7.72 -6.96 -13.66
CA ALA A 65 -6.32 -7.26 -13.46
C ALA A 65 -5.94 -8.55 -14.19
N LEU A 66 -4.70 -8.57 -14.65
CA LEU A 66 -3.99 -9.76 -15.13
C LEU A 66 -2.74 -9.90 -14.26
N ILE A 67 -2.45 -11.10 -13.80
CA ILE A 67 -1.30 -11.39 -12.94
C ILE A 67 -0.56 -12.60 -13.51
N GLU A 68 0.76 -12.50 -13.58
CA GLU A 68 1.66 -13.58 -13.97
C GLU A 68 2.63 -13.85 -12.81
N LYS A 69 2.53 -15.03 -12.21
CA LYS A 69 3.33 -15.43 -11.05
C LYS A 69 4.81 -15.48 -11.44
N ASP A 70 5.67 -14.84 -10.66
CA ASP A 70 7.12 -14.85 -10.84
C ASP A 70 7.81 -15.00 -9.50
N ASN A 71 8.32 -16.20 -9.23
CA ASN A 71 9.00 -16.50 -7.96
C ASN A 71 10.35 -15.76 -7.81
N ASN A 72 10.88 -15.16 -8.88
CA ASN A 72 12.09 -14.33 -8.79
C ASN A 72 11.78 -12.88 -8.42
N ASP A 73 10.52 -12.47 -8.53
CA ASP A 73 10.10 -11.14 -8.14
C ASP A 73 10.17 -10.97 -6.62
N LYS A 74 10.89 -9.93 -6.19
CA LYS A 74 11.18 -9.69 -4.77
C LYS A 74 10.18 -8.75 -4.10
N ILE A 75 9.29 -8.13 -4.86
CA ILE A 75 8.35 -7.12 -4.35
C ILE A 75 7.00 -7.75 -4.05
N PHE A 76 6.37 -8.35 -5.08
CA PHE A 76 5.04 -8.94 -4.98
C PHE A 76 5.04 -10.46 -5.16
N GLY A 77 6.02 -11.01 -5.86
CA GLY A 77 6.08 -12.42 -6.30
C GLY A 77 5.35 -12.65 -7.62
N PHE A 78 5.07 -11.58 -8.38
CA PHE A 78 4.37 -11.63 -9.67
C PHE A 78 4.49 -10.31 -10.44
N SER A 79 4.42 -10.39 -11.77
CA SER A 79 4.12 -9.26 -12.66
C SER A 79 2.60 -9.05 -12.72
N PHE A 80 2.14 -7.82 -12.97
CA PHE A 80 0.71 -7.56 -13.12
C PHE A 80 0.41 -6.49 -14.16
N TYR A 81 -0.81 -6.53 -14.66
CA TYR A 81 -1.50 -5.46 -15.36
C TYR A 81 -2.77 -5.12 -14.58
N GLY A 82 -3.09 -3.84 -14.49
CA GLY A 82 -4.30 -3.36 -13.85
C GLY A 82 -4.88 -2.16 -14.57
N LYS A 83 -6.20 -2.15 -14.71
CA LYS A 83 -6.94 -1.04 -15.30
C LYS A 83 -8.24 -0.80 -14.56
N ARG A 84 -8.44 0.43 -14.09
CA ARG A 84 -9.72 0.90 -13.58
C ARG A 84 -10.66 1.26 -14.74
N ASN A 85 -11.95 1.00 -14.55
CA ASN A 85 -12.97 1.33 -15.55
C ASN A 85 -13.19 2.85 -15.67
N ASP A 86 -12.95 3.61 -14.60
CA ASP A 86 -13.21 5.04 -14.49
C ASP A 86 -11.95 5.91 -14.66
N TYR A 87 -10.81 5.29 -14.99
CA TYR A 87 -9.54 5.96 -15.19
C TYR A 87 -8.96 5.57 -16.55
N ASP A 88 -8.44 6.54 -17.29
CA ASP A 88 -7.99 6.37 -18.68
C ASP A 88 -6.55 5.87 -18.80
N LYS A 89 -5.85 5.73 -17.68
CA LYS A 89 -4.52 5.14 -17.63
C LYS A 89 -4.54 3.69 -17.19
N GLU A 90 -3.68 2.91 -17.83
CA GLU A 90 -3.43 1.51 -17.53
C GLU A 90 -2.09 1.37 -16.83
N TYR A 91 -1.92 0.33 -16.03
CA TYR A 91 -0.67 0.09 -15.31
C TYR A 91 -0.15 -1.30 -15.55
N ILE A 92 1.15 -1.41 -15.83
CA ILE A 92 1.88 -2.67 -15.83
C ILE A 92 3.00 -2.60 -14.80
N TYR A 93 3.12 -3.65 -14.01
CA TYR A 93 4.31 -3.98 -13.25
C TYR A 93 4.96 -5.22 -13.87
N ASP A 94 6.22 -5.12 -14.27
CA ASP A 94 6.96 -6.23 -14.84
C ASP A 94 8.43 -6.18 -14.45
N ALA A 95 8.90 -7.25 -13.81
CA ALA A 95 10.31 -7.47 -13.45
C ALA A 95 10.99 -6.25 -12.80
N GLY A 96 10.35 -5.65 -11.78
CA GLY A 96 10.91 -4.52 -11.04
C GLY A 96 10.73 -3.14 -11.71
N ASN A 97 9.95 -3.05 -12.78
CA ASN A 97 9.62 -1.78 -13.44
C ASN A 97 8.11 -1.59 -13.53
N GLY A 98 7.66 -0.36 -13.26
CA GLY A 98 6.28 0.08 -13.47
C GLY A 98 6.16 0.85 -14.77
N PHE A 99 5.03 0.70 -15.45
CA PHE A 99 4.65 1.41 -16.65
C PHE A 99 3.24 1.99 -16.42
N GLU A 100 3.13 3.31 -16.37
CA GLU A 100 1.84 4.00 -16.43
C GLU A 100 1.57 4.40 -17.89
N ILE A 101 0.48 3.92 -18.47
CA ILE A 101 0.22 3.98 -19.90
C ILE A 101 -1.04 4.81 -20.15
N SER A 102 -0.93 5.91 -20.91
CA SER A 102 -2.07 6.67 -21.41
C SER A 102 -2.45 6.18 -22.81
N ILE A 103 -3.60 5.53 -22.93
CA ILE A 103 -4.12 5.08 -24.24
C ILE A 103 -4.57 6.27 -25.08
N THR A 104 -5.16 7.28 -24.45
CA THR A 104 -5.67 8.49 -25.11
C THR A 104 -4.54 9.28 -25.75
N ASP A 105 -3.45 9.49 -25.03
CA ASP A 105 -2.33 10.32 -25.48
C ASP A 105 -1.28 9.52 -26.26
N LYS A 106 -1.40 8.19 -26.29
CA LYS A 106 -0.39 7.27 -26.81
C LYS A 106 0.99 7.49 -26.21
N THR A 107 1.02 7.59 -24.89
CA THR A 107 2.23 7.83 -24.11
C THR A 107 2.36 6.85 -22.96
N TYR A 108 3.58 6.69 -22.44
CA TYR A 108 3.76 6.00 -21.16
C TYR A 108 4.93 6.55 -20.34
N GLU A 109 4.81 6.44 -19.02
CA GLU A 109 5.85 6.74 -18.05
C GLU A 109 6.41 5.44 -17.47
N MET A 110 7.72 5.41 -17.16
CA MET A 110 8.39 4.26 -16.58
C MET A 110 9.07 4.64 -15.26
N GLU A 111 8.82 3.85 -14.21
CA GLU A 111 9.36 4.09 -12.88
C GLU A 111 9.94 2.80 -12.26
N PRO A 112 11.05 2.90 -11.50
CA PRO A 112 11.55 1.78 -10.70
C PRO A 112 10.52 1.32 -9.68
N ALA A 113 10.46 0.02 -9.44
CA ALA A 113 9.39 -0.51 -8.62
C ALA A 113 9.46 -0.19 -7.14
N HIS A 114 8.28 0.11 -6.60
CA HIS A 114 8.07 0.33 -5.18
C HIS A 114 6.69 -0.19 -4.77
N PHE A 115 6.52 -0.48 -3.47
CA PHE A 115 5.26 -0.99 -2.92
C PHE A 115 4.06 -0.06 -3.15
N GLY A 116 4.28 1.20 -3.50
CA GLY A 116 3.19 2.15 -3.78
C GLY A 116 2.45 1.89 -5.09
N PHE A 117 2.97 1.03 -5.99
CA PHE A 117 2.31 0.76 -7.26
C PHE A 117 0.91 0.15 -7.12
N ILE A 118 0.66 -0.67 -6.10
CA ILE A 118 -0.71 -1.19 -5.82
C ILE A 118 -1.68 -0.10 -5.31
N GLY A 119 -1.18 1.10 -5.01
CA GLY A 119 -1.96 2.29 -4.69
C GLY A 119 -2.34 3.13 -5.91
N SER A 120 -1.67 2.94 -7.04
CA SER A 120 -2.00 3.59 -8.31
C SER A 120 -3.39 3.18 -8.82
N PRO A 121 -4.07 3.98 -9.65
CA PRO A 121 -5.39 3.62 -10.17
C PRO A 121 -5.46 2.20 -10.76
N GLY A 122 -4.53 1.81 -11.64
CA GLY A 122 -4.50 0.44 -12.17
C GLY A 122 -4.09 -0.59 -11.12
N GLY A 123 -3.06 -0.31 -10.32
CA GLY A 123 -2.60 -1.22 -9.26
C GLY A 123 -3.63 -1.45 -8.14
N GLN A 124 -4.58 -0.54 -7.94
CA GLN A 124 -5.71 -0.74 -7.03
C GLN A 124 -6.57 -1.94 -7.43
N MET A 125 -6.53 -2.37 -8.70
CA MET A 125 -7.23 -3.56 -9.19
C MET A 125 -6.50 -4.87 -8.87
N VAL A 126 -5.34 -4.80 -8.22
CA VAL A 126 -4.51 -5.95 -7.87
C VAL A 126 -4.47 -6.14 -6.35
N HIS A 127 -4.78 -7.35 -5.90
CA HIS A 127 -4.67 -7.72 -4.48
C HIS A 127 -3.33 -8.41 -4.18
N GLN A 128 -2.49 -7.79 -3.35
CA GLN A 128 -1.12 -8.25 -3.05
C GLN A 128 -1.02 -9.68 -2.46
N ASN A 129 -2.06 -10.13 -1.78
CA ASN A 129 -2.12 -11.43 -1.10
C ASN A 129 -3.03 -12.43 -1.83
N ILE A 130 -3.23 -12.29 -3.14
CA ILE A 130 -4.13 -13.17 -3.88
C ILE A 130 -3.68 -14.64 -3.90
N PHE A 131 -2.36 -14.90 -3.78
CA PHE A 131 -1.77 -16.25 -3.78
C PHE A 131 -1.20 -16.72 -2.43
N LYS A 132 -1.34 -15.90 -1.39
CA LYS A 132 -0.72 -16.19 -0.08
C LYS A 132 -1.63 -15.71 1.05
N LEU A 133 -1.71 -16.50 2.10
CA LEU A 133 -2.38 -16.09 3.34
C LEU A 133 -1.35 -15.49 4.30
N ASP A 134 -1.83 -14.67 5.23
CA ASP A 134 -0.99 -14.12 6.28
C ASP A 134 -0.52 -15.24 7.22
N SER A 135 0.79 -15.31 7.48
CA SER A 135 1.39 -16.35 8.33
C SER A 135 1.59 -15.92 9.79
N VAL A 136 1.50 -14.61 10.06
CA VAL A 136 1.67 -14.03 11.40
C VAL A 136 0.34 -13.44 11.82
N TYR A 137 -0.36 -14.13 12.72
CA TYR A 137 -1.67 -13.75 13.23
C TYR A 137 -1.82 -14.20 14.68
N LYS A 138 -2.71 -13.54 15.42
CA LYS A 138 -3.06 -13.86 16.81
C LYS A 138 -4.00 -15.06 16.88
N ASN A 139 -5.01 -15.08 16.00
CA ASN A 139 -6.00 -16.15 15.95
C ASN A 139 -6.53 -16.33 14.52
N VAL A 140 -6.97 -17.55 14.21
CA VAL A 140 -7.66 -17.85 12.95
C VAL A 140 -8.91 -18.67 13.24
N THR A 141 -10.03 -18.28 12.67
CA THR A 141 -11.31 -18.99 12.78
C THR A 141 -11.84 -19.37 11.41
N LEU A 142 -12.59 -20.46 11.38
CA LEU A 142 -13.30 -20.93 10.19
C LEU A 142 -14.80 -20.89 10.47
N SER A 143 -15.55 -20.32 9.56
CA SER A 143 -16.99 -20.54 9.43
C SER A 143 -17.33 -20.82 7.96
N GLU A 144 -18.58 -21.17 7.68
CA GLU A 144 -19.01 -21.46 6.32
C GLU A 144 -20.37 -20.83 6.01
N THR A 145 -20.58 -20.58 4.72
CA THR A 145 -21.90 -20.34 4.13
C THR A 145 -22.29 -21.57 3.29
N GLU A 146 -23.42 -21.48 2.60
CA GLU A 146 -23.82 -22.48 1.60
C GLU A 146 -22.70 -22.75 0.57
N ASN A 147 -22.06 -21.69 0.05
CA ASN A 147 -21.17 -21.78 -1.11
C ASN A 147 -19.69 -21.45 -0.83
N SER A 148 -19.38 -20.96 0.37
CA SER A 148 -18.05 -20.45 0.69
C SER A 148 -17.55 -20.86 2.07
N TYR A 149 -16.23 -20.96 2.23
CA TYR A 149 -15.55 -20.94 3.52
C TYR A 149 -15.15 -19.51 3.87
N LEU A 150 -15.28 -19.12 5.14
CA LEU A 150 -14.82 -17.84 5.66
C LEU A 150 -13.67 -18.08 6.61
N LEU A 151 -12.46 -17.74 6.15
CA LEU A 151 -11.25 -17.83 6.95
C LEU A 151 -10.92 -16.44 7.51
N SER A 152 -11.08 -16.26 8.82
CA SER A 152 -10.93 -14.98 9.50
C SER A 152 -9.66 -14.96 10.35
N PHE A 153 -8.72 -14.10 9.99
CA PHE A 153 -7.48 -13.86 10.72
C PHE A 153 -7.60 -12.60 11.58
N GLU A 154 -7.35 -12.76 12.88
CA GLU A 154 -7.18 -11.65 13.82
C GLU A 154 -5.68 -11.42 14.04
N PHE A 155 -5.25 -10.16 14.02
CA PHE A 155 -3.84 -9.79 14.17
C PHE A 155 -3.58 -9.07 15.48
N GLU A 156 -2.34 -9.14 15.93
CA GLU A 156 -1.87 -8.32 17.04
C GLU A 156 -1.98 -6.83 16.72
N ASN A 157 -2.18 -6.03 17.77
CA ASN A 157 -2.23 -4.58 17.64
C ASN A 157 -0.84 -4.05 17.25
N ASP A 158 -0.79 -3.25 16.20
CA ASP A 158 0.42 -2.58 15.76
C ASP A 158 0.54 -1.24 16.50
N THR A 159 1.39 -1.20 17.52
CA THR A 159 1.62 0.00 18.32
C THR A 159 2.43 1.06 17.56
N VAL A 160 3.30 0.65 16.63
CA VAL A 160 4.14 1.54 15.83
C VAL A 160 3.28 2.38 14.90
N TYR A 161 2.36 1.75 14.17
CA TYR A 161 1.44 2.43 13.25
C TYR A 161 0.10 2.77 13.90
N ASN A 162 -0.12 2.35 15.15
CA ASN A 162 -1.38 2.54 15.87
C ASN A 162 -2.58 2.02 15.08
N VAL A 163 -2.44 0.77 14.64
CA VAL A 163 -3.48 -0.01 14.00
C VAL A 163 -3.93 -1.08 14.99
N SER A 164 -5.18 -1.03 15.43
CA SER A 164 -5.75 -2.03 16.33
C SER A 164 -6.87 -2.81 15.66
N ASP A 165 -7.22 -3.95 16.27
CA ASP A 165 -8.38 -4.76 15.90
C ASP A 165 -8.40 -5.10 14.40
N ARG A 166 -7.20 -5.38 13.85
CA ARG A 166 -7.06 -5.73 12.45
C ARG A 166 -7.61 -7.14 12.26
N ILE A 167 -8.57 -7.26 11.37
CA ILE A 167 -9.19 -8.52 10.97
C ILE A 167 -9.15 -8.61 9.45
N MET A 168 -8.68 -9.74 8.93
CA MET A 168 -8.75 -10.09 7.51
C MET A 168 -9.62 -11.32 7.31
N VAL A 169 -10.64 -11.22 6.46
CA VAL A 169 -11.55 -12.32 6.15
C VAL A 169 -11.41 -12.68 4.67
N TYR A 170 -10.99 -13.90 4.40
CA TYR A 170 -10.98 -14.50 3.07
C TYR A 170 -12.24 -15.34 2.92
N GLU A 171 -13.11 -14.94 2.00
CA GLU A 171 -14.24 -15.76 1.56
C GLU A 171 -13.80 -16.56 0.34
N LEU A 172 -13.69 -17.87 0.50
CA LEU A 172 -13.15 -18.82 -0.48
C LEU A 172 -14.28 -19.68 -1.05
N ASN A 173 -14.31 -19.88 -2.37
CA ASN A 173 -15.28 -20.77 -3.00
C ASN A 173 -15.04 -22.23 -2.55
N LYS A 174 -16.10 -22.98 -2.22
CA LYS A 174 -15.95 -24.38 -1.76
C LYS A 174 -15.42 -25.36 -2.83
N THR A 175 -15.50 -24.98 -4.10
CA THR A 175 -15.12 -25.84 -5.24
C THR A 175 -13.62 -25.75 -5.52
N ASP A 176 -13.09 -24.54 -5.65
CA ASP A 176 -11.71 -24.28 -6.06
C ASP A 176 -10.87 -23.62 -4.96
N PHE A 177 -11.46 -23.24 -3.82
CA PHE A 177 -10.78 -22.56 -2.71
C PHE A 177 -10.15 -21.21 -3.08
N PHE A 178 -10.49 -20.64 -4.25
CA PHE A 178 -10.02 -19.33 -4.66
C PHE A 178 -10.84 -18.22 -3.97
N PRO A 179 -10.23 -17.07 -3.61
CA PRO A 179 -10.95 -15.97 -3.00
C PRO A 179 -11.99 -15.36 -3.93
N ILE A 180 -13.24 -15.31 -3.47
CA ILE A 180 -14.30 -14.54 -4.12
C ILE A 180 -14.44 -13.15 -3.49
N LYS A 181 -14.06 -13.01 -2.22
CA LYS A 181 -14.02 -11.75 -1.51
C LYS A 181 -12.94 -11.76 -0.45
N ILE A 182 -12.19 -10.66 -0.34
CA ILE A 182 -11.26 -10.41 0.76
C ILE A 182 -11.71 -9.12 1.44
N LYS A 183 -11.89 -9.17 2.76
CA LYS A 183 -12.30 -8.03 3.57
C LYS A 183 -11.29 -7.79 4.68
N GLN A 184 -10.71 -6.59 4.69
CA GLN A 184 -9.95 -6.09 5.83
C GLN A 184 -10.80 -5.11 6.64
N THR A 185 -10.71 -5.17 7.96
CA THR A 185 -11.19 -4.14 8.88
C THR A 185 -10.09 -3.85 9.87
N ALA A 186 -9.86 -2.57 10.18
CA ALA A 186 -8.89 -2.17 11.19
C ALA A 186 -9.24 -0.81 11.77
N TYR A 187 -8.79 -0.52 12.99
CA TYR A 187 -8.87 0.82 13.58
C TYR A 187 -7.51 1.49 13.43
N ALA A 188 -7.43 2.49 12.55
CA ALA A 188 -6.24 3.32 12.40
C ALA A 188 -6.52 4.67 13.07
N LEU A 189 -5.68 5.06 14.03
CA LEU A 189 -5.84 6.35 14.76
C LEU A 189 -7.22 6.51 15.43
N GLY A 190 -7.80 5.41 15.91
CA GLY A 190 -9.12 5.42 16.57
C GLY A 190 -10.31 5.40 15.59
N ASN A 191 -10.06 5.44 14.29
CA ASN A 191 -11.10 5.41 13.28
C ASN A 191 -11.15 4.06 12.56
N LYS A 192 -12.36 3.56 12.35
CA LYS A 192 -12.57 2.31 11.63
C LYS A 192 -12.34 2.51 10.13
N THR A 193 -11.52 1.65 9.56
CA THR A 193 -11.27 1.53 8.13
C THR A 193 -11.75 0.17 7.66
N VAL A 194 -12.33 0.12 6.46
CA VAL A 194 -12.80 -1.12 5.85
C VAL A 194 -12.34 -1.13 4.40
N SER A 195 -11.69 -2.22 3.99
CA SER A 195 -11.32 -2.48 2.59
C SER A 195 -11.96 -3.79 2.16
N ILE A 196 -12.63 -3.81 1.02
CA ILE A 196 -13.29 -4.99 0.47
C ILE A 196 -12.86 -5.13 -0.98
N SER A 197 -12.27 -6.27 -1.33
CA SER A 197 -12.01 -6.68 -2.71
C SER A 197 -12.93 -7.83 -3.06
N LYS A 198 -13.74 -7.68 -4.11
CA LYS A 198 -14.60 -8.75 -4.66
C LYS A 198 -14.11 -9.13 -6.04
N PHE A 199 -14.01 -10.42 -6.31
CA PHE A 199 -13.48 -10.96 -7.56
C PHE A 199 -14.60 -11.59 -8.38
N SER A 200 -14.59 -11.36 -9.68
CA SER A 200 -15.55 -11.93 -10.62
C SER A 200 -14.89 -12.21 -11.97
N GLU A 201 -15.54 -13.03 -12.81
CA GLU A 201 -15.02 -13.40 -14.14
C GLU A 201 -13.58 -13.94 -14.09
N VAL A 202 -13.28 -14.73 -13.04
CA VAL A 202 -11.94 -15.24 -12.78
C VAL A 202 -11.57 -16.30 -13.82
N LYS A 203 -10.39 -16.17 -14.40
CA LYS A 203 -9.80 -17.11 -15.36
C LYS A 203 -8.40 -17.51 -14.88
N PHE A 204 -8.13 -18.80 -14.94
CA PHE A 204 -6.84 -19.37 -14.56
C PHE A 204 -6.09 -19.93 -15.77
N ASN A 205 -4.78 -19.76 -15.78
CA ASN A 205 -3.85 -20.47 -16.65
C ASN A 205 -4.25 -20.36 -18.14
N ASN A 206 -4.54 -21.49 -18.78
CA ASN A 206 -4.88 -21.57 -20.20
C ASN A 206 -6.18 -20.87 -20.59
N ASN A 207 -7.01 -20.48 -19.62
CA ASN A 207 -8.22 -19.68 -19.87
C ASN A 207 -7.92 -18.18 -19.98
N VAL A 208 -6.70 -17.76 -19.67
CA VAL A 208 -6.23 -16.38 -19.84
C VAL A 208 -5.71 -16.22 -21.27
N ASN A 209 -6.26 -15.25 -22.02
CA ASN A 209 -6.04 -15.13 -23.47
C ASN A 209 -4.99 -14.06 -23.85
N THR A 210 -4.35 -13.45 -22.86
CA THR A 210 -3.34 -12.41 -23.05
C THR A 210 -2.21 -12.58 -22.04
N THR A 211 -1.08 -11.94 -22.29
CA THR A 211 0.08 -11.94 -21.40
C THR A 211 0.56 -10.52 -21.14
N ILE A 212 1.31 -10.31 -20.06
CA ILE A 212 1.99 -9.02 -19.80
C ILE A 212 2.89 -8.66 -20.98
N LYS A 213 3.58 -9.65 -21.57
CA LYS A 213 4.38 -9.46 -22.78
C LYS A 213 3.56 -8.96 -23.96
N ASP A 214 2.36 -9.50 -24.18
CA ASP A 214 1.49 -9.07 -25.28
C ASP A 214 0.92 -7.67 -25.05
N LEU A 215 0.53 -7.34 -23.81
CA LEU A 215 0.12 -5.99 -23.44
C LEU A 215 1.25 -4.98 -23.66
N LYS A 216 2.49 -5.34 -23.33
CA LYS A 216 3.69 -4.50 -23.58
C LYS A 216 3.96 -4.23 -25.05
N LYS A 217 3.65 -5.16 -25.95
CA LYS A 217 3.73 -4.91 -27.40
C LYS A 217 2.70 -3.87 -27.85
N GLY A 218 1.58 -3.74 -27.14
CA GLY A 218 0.48 -2.83 -27.48
C GLY A 218 0.80 -1.35 -27.35
N PHE A 219 1.85 -0.99 -26.61
CA PHE A 219 2.31 0.40 -26.45
C PHE A 219 3.79 0.59 -26.80
N GLN A 220 4.39 -0.36 -27.51
CA GLN A 220 5.82 -0.26 -27.89
C GLN A 220 6.11 0.92 -28.83
N ASP A 221 5.10 1.40 -29.55
CA ASP A 221 5.12 2.55 -30.45
C ASP A 221 4.67 3.85 -29.78
N TYR A 222 4.34 3.81 -28.49
CA TYR A 222 3.93 4.99 -27.73
C TYR A 222 5.14 5.85 -27.37
N ASP A 223 4.90 7.14 -27.25
CA ASP A 223 5.92 8.09 -26.85
C ASP A 223 6.25 7.91 -25.36
N ILE A 224 7.53 7.72 -25.06
CA ILE A 224 8.00 7.64 -23.68
C ILE A 224 7.96 9.04 -23.08
N ILE A 225 7.06 9.26 -22.13
CA ILE A 225 7.16 10.41 -21.24
C ILE A 225 8.28 10.05 -20.27
N GLN A 226 9.41 10.72 -20.44
CA GLN A 226 10.43 10.71 -19.41
C GLN A 226 9.78 11.25 -18.13
N PRO A 227 9.99 10.62 -16.96
CA PRO A 227 9.49 11.17 -15.71
C PRO A 227 9.82 12.65 -15.72
N GLU A 228 8.80 13.51 -15.60
CA GLU A 228 9.01 14.95 -15.67
C GLU A 228 10.21 15.23 -14.77
N GLN A 229 11.31 15.74 -15.35
CA GLN A 229 12.46 16.12 -14.55
C GLN A 229 11.91 17.11 -13.55
N ARG A 230 11.75 16.67 -12.29
CA ARG A 230 11.01 17.43 -11.30
C ARG A 230 11.63 18.79 -11.30
N LYS A 231 10.85 19.79 -11.76
CA LYS A 231 11.35 21.16 -11.82
C LYS A 231 11.82 21.46 -10.42
N PRO A 232 13.10 21.80 -10.23
CA PRO A 232 13.61 22.09 -8.91
C PRO A 232 12.68 23.12 -8.27
N ASN A 233 12.27 22.86 -7.03
CA ASN A 233 11.40 23.77 -6.32
C ASN A 233 11.96 25.20 -6.42
N MET A 234 11.09 26.17 -6.72
CA MET A 234 11.51 27.54 -6.97
C MET A 234 12.20 28.19 -5.76
N LEU A 235 12.04 27.64 -4.56
CA LEU A 235 12.71 28.08 -3.34
C LEU A 235 14.12 27.51 -3.18
N LEU A 236 14.53 26.47 -3.94
CA LEU A 236 15.88 25.94 -3.86
C LEU A 236 16.90 27.05 -4.13
N THR A 237 17.94 27.11 -3.30
CA THR A 237 18.98 28.15 -3.28
C THR A 237 18.48 29.56 -2.98
N LYS A 238 17.20 29.73 -2.65
CA LYS A 238 16.62 31.01 -2.25
C LYS A 238 16.38 31.04 -0.76
N LYS A 239 16.42 32.26 -0.22
CA LYS A 239 16.02 32.53 1.15
C LYS A 239 14.50 32.41 1.24
N ILE A 240 14.00 31.61 2.20
CA ILE A 240 12.58 31.59 2.52
C ILE A 240 12.15 32.95 3.10
N PRO A 241 10.88 33.36 2.92
CA PRO A 241 10.34 34.47 3.67
C PRO A 241 10.49 34.23 5.18
N LEU A 242 10.40 35.31 5.94
CA LEU A 242 10.25 35.19 7.38
C LEU A 242 8.98 34.40 7.67
N LEU A 243 9.15 33.22 8.24
CA LEU A 243 8.06 32.34 8.63
C LEU A 243 7.80 32.48 10.12
N GLU A 244 6.65 33.05 10.44
CA GLU A 244 6.13 33.20 11.79
C GLU A 244 4.78 32.51 11.83
N LEU A 245 4.74 31.33 12.44
CA LEU A 245 3.56 30.44 12.43
C LEU A 245 3.14 30.13 13.86
N PRO A 246 1.83 29.99 14.13
CA PRO A 246 1.35 29.56 15.43
C PRO A 246 1.86 28.16 15.78
N ASP A 247 2.20 27.95 17.05
CA ASP A 247 2.39 26.63 17.63
C ASP A 247 1.07 25.84 17.57
N LEU A 248 1.13 24.58 17.15
CA LEU A 248 -0.05 23.74 17.05
C LEU A 248 -0.74 23.50 18.40
N PHE A 249 0.01 23.48 19.51
CA PHE A 249 -0.52 23.27 20.86
C PHE A 249 -0.93 24.57 21.55
N ASP A 250 -0.39 25.71 21.11
CA ASP A 250 -0.75 27.03 21.62
C ASP A 250 -0.78 28.05 20.47
N ASN A 251 -1.97 28.27 19.91
CA ASN A 251 -2.15 29.21 18.80
C ASN A 251 -1.75 30.66 19.11
N ASN A 252 -1.57 31.04 20.39
CA ASN A 252 -1.09 32.36 20.77
C ASN A 252 0.44 32.46 20.76
N ASN A 253 1.15 31.33 20.78
CA ASN A 253 2.59 31.27 20.69
C ASN A 253 3.01 31.25 19.22
N ILE A 254 3.54 32.38 18.74
CA ILE A 254 4.08 32.48 17.38
C ILE A 254 5.54 32.04 17.37
N VAL A 255 5.83 31.00 16.59
CA VAL A 255 7.17 30.45 16.43
C VAL A 255 7.78 30.97 15.14
N LYS A 256 8.99 31.52 15.25
CA LYS A 256 9.81 31.93 14.12
C LYS A 256 10.63 30.74 13.61
N VAL A 257 10.46 30.41 12.34
CA VAL A 257 11.24 29.36 11.67
C VAL A 257 12.58 29.95 11.23
N ASN A 258 13.67 29.20 11.46
CA ASN A 258 15.09 29.58 11.31
C ASN A 258 15.73 30.28 12.54
N ASN A 259 16.08 29.48 13.54
CA ASN A 259 16.74 29.88 14.80
C ASN A 259 18.28 29.80 14.75
N ASN A 260 18.93 30.27 13.68
CA ASN A 260 20.38 30.15 13.47
C ASN A 260 20.91 28.70 13.48
N LYS A 261 20.04 27.73 13.26
CA LYS A 261 20.35 26.30 13.13
C LYS A 261 19.95 25.84 11.73
N LEU A 262 20.58 24.77 11.26
CA LEU A 262 20.03 24.00 10.15
C LEU A 262 18.61 23.58 10.53
N THR A 263 17.63 23.75 9.65
CA THR A 263 16.23 23.46 9.93
C THR A 263 15.70 22.46 8.92
N LEU A 264 15.14 21.35 9.41
CA LEU A 264 14.36 20.41 8.60
C LEU A 264 12.88 20.73 8.81
N ILE A 265 12.21 21.20 7.76
CA ILE A 265 10.75 21.34 7.74
C ILE A 265 10.15 20.05 7.19
N ASP A 266 9.16 19.49 7.89
CA ASP A 266 8.36 18.33 7.50
C ASP A 266 6.89 18.76 7.28
N PHE A 267 6.46 18.86 6.02
CA PHE A 267 5.05 19.02 5.71
C PHE A 267 4.36 17.66 5.78
N TRP A 268 3.37 17.55 6.67
CA TRP A 268 2.63 16.33 6.92
C TRP A 268 1.14 16.63 7.18
N GLU A 269 0.27 15.62 7.04
CA GLU A 269 -1.15 15.75 7.34
C GLU A 269 -1.67 14.49 8.07
N VAL A 270 -2.78 14.63 8.81
CA VAL A 270 -3.34 13.55 9.67
C VAL A 270 -3.69 12.27 8.89
N TRP A 271 -4.12 12.41 7.64
CA TRP A 271 -4.47 11.28 6.77
C TRP A 271 -3.25 10.67 6.04
N CYS A 272 -2.08 11.29 6.13
CA CYS A 272 -0.89 10.84 5.43
C CYS A 272 -0.19 9.70 6.19
N GLY A 273 -0.57 8.46 5.88
CA GLY A 273 0.04 7.25 6.45
C GLY A 273 1.57 7.23 6.38
N PRO A 274 2.19 7.48 5.21
CA PRO A 274 3.66 7.53 5.10
C PRO A 274 4.32 8.63 5.95
N CYS A 275 3.64 9.76 6.18
CA CYS A 275 4.14 10.82 7.05
C CYS A 275 4.22 10.33 8.50
N ILE A 276 3.13 9.74 8.99
CA ILE A 276 3.05 9.22 10.36
C ILE A 276 4.08 8.09 10.56
N ALA A 277 4.25 7.23 9.55
CA ALA A 277 5.27 6.19 9.55
C ALA A 277 6.70 6.74 9.68
N SER A 278 6.95 7.96 9.23
CA SER A 278 8.27 8.60 9.29
C SER A 278 8.60 9.26 10.63
N PHE A 279 7.60 9.54 11.48
CA PHE A 279 7.80 10.29 12.73
C PHE A 279 8.92 9.75 13.63
N PRO A 280 9.05 8.43 13.88
CA PRO A 280 10.14 7.90 14.69
C PRO A 280 11.53 8.21 14.10
N ASN A 281 11.64 8.22 12.77
CA ASN A 281 12.90 8.53 12.10
C ASN A 281 13.21 10.04 12.16
N VAL A 282 12.18 10.89 12.01
CA VAL A 282 12.31 12.35 12.14
C VAL A 282 12.69 12.73 13.58
N GLU A 283 12.10 12.08 14.59
CA GLU A 283 12.50 12.20 16.00
C GLU A 283 13.96 11.80 16.22
N ASN A 284 14.40 10.69 15.62
CA ASN A 284 15.78 10.27 15.71
C ASN A 284 16.74 11.33 15.14
N LEU A 285 16.41 11.97 14.02
CA LEU A 285 17.21 13.08 13.47
C LEU A 285 17.24 14.28 14.43
N LYS A 286 16.09 14.68 14.98
CA LYS A 286 15.97 15.75 15.99
C LYS A 286 16.88 15.46 17.18
N ASN A 287 16.81 14.25 17.74
CA ASN A 287 17.57 13.89 18.94
C ASN A 287 19.07 13.80 18.66
N LYS A 288 19.44 13.15 17.56
CA LYS A 288 20.85 12.95 17.15
C LYS A 288 21.58 14.26 16.86
N PHE A 289 20.88 15.26 16.33
CA PHE A 289 21.47 16.54 15.94
C PHE A 289 20.91 17.75 16.71
N SER A 290 20.33 17.55 17.90
CA SER A 290 19.55 18.55 18.66
C SER A 290 20.23 19.92 18.87
N THR A 291 21.56 19.94 18.99
CA THR A 291 22.33 21.20 19.14
C THR A 291 22.49 21.97 17.84
N LYS A 292 22.40 21.30 16.69
CA LYS A 292 22.75 21.81 15.35
C LYS A 292 21.59 21.80 14.36
N LEU A 293 20.54 21.02 14.63
CA LEU A 293 19.35 20.84 13.81
C LEU A 293 18.10 21.26 14.60
N SER A 294 17.26 22.07 13.96
CA SER A 294 15.86 22.28 14.33
C SER A 294 14.99 21.41 13.43
N VAL A 295 13.97 20.76 13.99
CA VAL A 295 12.99 19.97 13.23
C VAL A 295 11.62 20.56 13.49
N ILE A 296 10.92 20.90 12.42
CA ILE A 296 9.62 21.60 12.46
C ILE A 296 8.65 20.86 11.55
N GLY A 297 7.58 20.32 12.14
CA GLY A 297 6.42 19.83 11.40
C GLY A 297 5.47 20.95 11.05
N ILE A 298 4.87 20.90 9.86
CA ILE A 298 3.82 21.81 9.42
C ILE A 298 2.62 20.98 9.01
N VAL A 299 1.51 21.17 9.72
CA VAL A 299 0.20 20.58 9.43
C VAL A 299 -0.75 21.71 9.03
N SER A 300 -1.53 21.52 7.97
CA SER A 300 -2.36 22.62 7.43
C SER A 300 -3.85 22.40 7.61
N GLU A 301 -4.25 21.22 8.07
CA GLU A 301 -5.65 20.88 8.30
C GLU A 301 -5.84 19.95 9.50
N ASP A 302 -7.07 19.91 10.01
CA ASP A 302 -7.48 18.95 11.03
C ASP A 302 -6.66 19.01 12.33
N PHE A 303 -6.41 20.23 12.81
CA PHE A 303 -5.51 20.52 13.93
C PHE A 303 -5.85 19.74 15.21
N GLU A 304 -7.14 19.55 15.51
CA GLU A 304 -7.57 18.78 16.69
C GLU A 304 -7.10 17.30 16.61
N ASN A 305 -7.27 16.65 15.45
CA ASN A 305 -6.79 15.29 15.28
C ASN A 305 -5.27 15.23 15.11
N ALA A 306 -4.64 16.29 14.59
CA ALA A 306 -3.19 16.40 14.54
C ALA A 306 -2.57 16.42 15.94
N ILE A 307 -3.14 17.19 16.88
CA ILE A 307 -2.74 17.22 18.29
C ILE A 307 -2.85 15.82 18.91
N LYS A 308 -4.03 15.20 18.81
CA LYS A 308 -4.27 13.83 19.33
C LYS A 308 -3.28 12.82 18.76
N LEU A 309 -2.97 12.94 17.47
CA LEU A 309 -2.03 12.06 16.78
C LEU A 309 -0.60 12.26 17.27
N ILE A 310 -0.13 13.50 17.42
CA ILE A 310 1.20 13.82 17.94
C ILE A 310 1.36 13.28 19.35
N GLU A 311 0.41 13.58 20.24
CA GLU A 311 0.41 13.08 21.63
C GLU A 311 0.46 11.55 21.66
N LYS A 312 -0.36 10.92 20.82
CA LYS A 312 -0.43 9.46 20.73
C LYS A 312 0.85 8.82 20.20
N LYS A 313 1.54 9.50 19.27
CA LYS A 313 2.81 9.01 18.70
C LYS A 313 4.02 9.37 19.55
N GLY A 314 3.85 10.17 20.61
CA GLY A 314 4.96 10.65 21.42
C GLY A 314 5.91 11.55 20.63
N THR A 315 5.40 12.23 19.61
CA THR A 315 6.20 13.17 18.81
C THR A 315 6.50 14.42 19.63
N THR A 316 7.75 14.86 19.62
CA THR A 316 8.31 15.94 20.42
C THR A 316 8.99 17.04 19.61
N PHE A 317 9.17 16.89 18.29
CA PHE A 317 9.59 18.00 17.42
C PHE A 317 8.49 19.07 17.35
N GLN A 318 8.89 20.31 17.12
CA GLN A 318 7.98 21.46 17.08
C GLN A 318 6.97 21.27 15.94
N ASN A 319 5.67 21.40 16.20
CA ASN A 319 4.65 21.35 15.16
C ASN A 319 3.95 22.70 15.08
N LEU A 320 3.80 23.23 13.87
CA LEU A 320 3.24 24.55 13.60
C LEU A 320 2.02 24.45 12.69
N VAL A 321 1.16 25.46 12.80
CA VAL A 321 -0.07 25.60 12.01
C VAL A 321 0.26 26.23 10.66
N GLY A 322 0.14 25.42 9.60
CA GLY A 322 0.25 25.86 8.22
C GLY A 322 -1.10 26.27 7.62
N ASN A 323 -1.07 26.68 6.36
CA ASN A 323 -2.26 27.00 5.56
C ASN A 323 -2.02 26.69 4.07
N ASN A 324 -3.04 26.86 3.24
CA ASN A 324 -2.94 26.60 1.80
C ASN A 324 -1.97 27.54 1.07
N ASP A 325 -1.84 28.79 1.52
CA ASP A 325 -0.92 29.75 0.90
C ASP A 325 0.54 29.35 1.14
N LEU A 326 0.87 28.93 2.36
CA LEU A 326 2.19 28.42 2.71
C LEU A 326 2.54 27.16 1.90
N LYS A 327 1.58 26.22 1.77
CA LYS A 327 1.77 25.04 0.91
C LYS A 327 2.06 25.44 -0.54
N LYS A 328 1.31 26.40 -1.08
CA LYS A 328 1.50 26.91 -2.44
C LYS A 328 2.86 27.60 -2.59
N GLU A 329 3.27 28.41 -1.62
CA GLU A 329 4.56 29.10 -1.60
C GLU A 329 5.73 28.12 -1.57
N PHE A 330 5.62 27.05 -0.78
CA PHE A 330 6.58 25.96 -0.75
C PHE A 330 6.40 24.95 -1.89
N GLY A 331 5.44 25.13 -2.80
CA GLY A 331 5.19 24.18 -3.88
C GLY A 331 4.82 22.76 -3.42
N VAL A 332 4.19 22.62 -2.25
CA VAL A 332 3.81 21.34 -1.64
C VAL A 332 2.49 20.87 -2.23
N ASN A 333 2.56 19.80 -3.03
CA ASN A 333 1.42 19.14 -3.67
C ASN A 333 1.38 17.62 -3.42
N SER A 334 2.30 17.11 -2.60
CA SER A 334 2.40 15.70 -2.24
C SER A 334 2.97 15.59 -0.82
N TRP A 335 2.57 14.56 -0.08
CA TRP A 335 3.04 14.34 1.29
C TRP A 335 3.63 12.93 1.46
N PRO A 336 4.67 12.75 2.29
CA PRO A 336 5.37 13.80 3.05
C PRO A 336 6.27 14.65 2.13
N ARG A 337 6.53 15.89 2.53
CA ARG A 337 7.47 16.78 1.83
C ARG A 337 8.41 17.44 2.83
N TYR A 338 9.71 17.32 2.60
CA TYR A 338 10.72 17.86 3.50
C TYR A 338 11.54 18.95 2.83
N PHE A 339 11.94 19.96 3.60
CA PHE A 339 12.86 21.00 3.18
C PHE A 339 14.01 21.13 4.18
N LEU A 340 15.24 21.10 3.69
CA LEU A 340 16.43 21.39 4.49
C LEU A 340 16.86 22.83 4.24
N ILE A 341 16.83 23.64 5.29
CA ILE A 341 17.05 25.09 5.25
C ILE A 341 18.27 25.41 6.10
N ASP A 342 19.24 26.12 5.56
CA ASP A 342 20.42 26.52 6.31
C ASP A 342 20.13 27.63 7.34
N ASN A 343 21.14 27.94 8.14
CA ASN A 343 21.13 29.00 9.15
C ASN A 343 20.91 30.42 8.59
N ASN A 344 21.09 30.63 7.29
CA ASN A 344 20.78 31.91 6.62
C ASN A 344 19.35 31.96 6.09
N GLY A 345 18.59 30.86 6.23
CA GLY A 345 17.22 30.71 5.74
C GLY A 345 17.16 30.27 4.28
N ILE A 346 18.26 29.78 3.70
CA ILE A 346 18.30 29.36 2.31
C ILE A 346 17.91 27.89 2.20
N VAL A 347 16.98 27.56 1.31
CA VAL A 347 16.59 26.17 1.06
C VAL A 347 17.71 25.46 0.30
N GLN A 348 18.33 24.48 0.94
CA GLN A 348 19.43 23.71 0.39
C GLN A 348 18.95 22.45 -0.33
N LYS A 349 17.90 21.80 0.19
CA LYS A 349 17.36 20.54 -0.32
C LYS A 349 15.85 20.45 -0.15
N GLU A 350 15.23 19.64 -1.00
CA GLU A 350 13.84 19.22 -0.95
C GLU A 350 13.78 17.69 -1.08
N TYR A 351 12.85 17.04 -0.37
CA TYR A 351 12.66 15.59 -0.42
C TYR A 351 11.18 15.22 -0.49
N PHE A 352 10.87 14.20 -1.29
CA PHE A 352 9.52 13.68 -1.53
C PHE A 352 9.37 12.37 -0.77
N GLY A 353 9.14 12.48 0.54
CA GLY A 353 9.19 11.36 1.46
C GLY A 353 10.52 11.23 2.23
N PHE A 354 10.46 10.44 3.30
CA PHE A 354 11.59 10.23 4.19
C PHE A 354 12.56 9.20 3.61
N SER A 355 13.86 9.46 3.67
CA SER A 355 14.90 8.51 3.29
C SER A 355 16.22 8.79 4.01
N GLU A 356 17.14 7.82 3.98
CA GLU A 356 18.50 7.98 4.54
C GLU A 356 19.28 9.17 3.94
N GLN A 357 18.89 9.63 2.73
CA GLN A 357 19.53 10.77 2.09
C GLN A 357 19.38 12.05 2.92
N ILE A 358 18.28 12.22 3.65
CA ILE A 358 18.05 13.37 4.53
C ILE A 358 19.15 13.44 5.59
N GLU A 359 19.48 12.31 6.25
CA GLU A 359 20.54 12.28 7.25
C GLU A 359 21.92 12.57 6.66
N LYS A 360 22.21 12.01 5.48
CA LYS A 360 23.48 12.23 4.78
C LYS A 360 23.69 13.72 4.49
N ASP A 361 22.66 14.38 3.96
CA ASP A 361 22.71 15.81 3.64
C ASP A 361 22.78 16.67 4.90
N ILE A 362 22.05 16.32 5.97
CA ILE A 362 22.17 16.99 7.29
C ILE A 362 23.62 16.98 7.77
N LYS A 363 24.30 15.83 7.73
CA LYS A 363 25.72 15.73 8.14
C LYS A 363 26.64 16.62 7.30
N VAL A 364 26.35 16.78 6.01
CA VAL A 364 27.11 17.67 5.14
C VAL A 364 26.92 19.13 5.55
N TYR A 365 25.68 19.57 5.76
CA TYR A 365 25.38 20.98 6.05
C TYR A 365 25.67 21.41 7.49
N ILE A 366 25.68 20.48 8.43
CA ILE A 366 26.08 20.75 9.83
C ILE A 366 27.60 20.98 9.97
N ASN A 367 28.40 20.50 9.01
CA ASN A 367 29.87 20.59 9.03
C ASN A 367 30.43 21.68 8.10
N LYS A 368 29.55 22.43 7.42
CA LYS A 368 29.90 23.68 6.71
C LYS A 368 29.85 24.84 7.70
#